data_AF-A0A517YMA7-F1
#
_entry.id   AF-A0A517YMA7-F1
#
_cell.length_a   1.000
_cell.length_b   1.000
_cell.length_c   1.000
_cell.angle_alpha   90.00
_cell.angle_beta   90.00
_cell.angle_gamma   90.00
#
_symmetry.space_group_name_H-M   'P 1'
#
loop_
_entity.id
_entity.type
_entity.pdbx_description
1 polymer ?
#
loop_
_entity_poly.entity_id
_entity_poly.type
_entity_poly.pdbx_seq_one_letter_code
_entity_poly.pdbx_strand_id
1 'polypeptide(L)'
;MGNRRFTRLTNAFSKKAEMLAYSIAITFMYHNFVRVHQTLKTTPAIAAGVAKIKWTIQDIVNLLPVQESKKRGPHKKQAKE
;
A
#
# COMPACT_ATOMS: atom_id res chain seq x y z
N MET A 1 -10.65 -9.09 -5.74
CA MET A 1 -9.54 -8.87 -4.79
C MET A 1 -10.04 -9.16 -3.38
N GLY A 2 -9.64 -10.27 -2.78
CA GLY A 2 -9.94 -10.54 -1.36
C GLY A 2 -8.74 -10.13 -0.51
N ASN A 3 -8.84 -9.06 0.28
CA ASN A 3 -7.78 -8.67 1.20
C ASN A 3 -7.80 -9.63 2.41
N ARG A 4 -6.90 -10.63 2.40
CA ARG A 4 -6.79 -11.65 3.47
C ARG A 4 -6.27 -11.09 4.80
N ARG A 5 -5.85 -9.82 4.86
CA ARG A 5 -5.47 -9.19 6.14
C ARG A 5 -6.64 -9.04 7.11
N PHE A 6 -7.88 -9.04 6.61
CA PHE A 6 -9.10 -9.03 7.43
C PHE A 6 -9.55 -10.42 7.89
N THR A 7 -8.92 -11.49 7.41
CA THR A 7 -9.29 -12.86 7.79
C THR A 7 -8.40 -13.38 8.90
N ARG A 8 -9.01 -13.90 9.98
CA ARG A 8 -8.30 -14.52 11.12
C ARG A 8 -7.70 -15.88 10.71
N LEU A 9 -6.68 -16.34 11.45
CA LEU A 9 -6.04 -17.64 11.26
C LEU A 9 -5.42 -17.84 9.86
N THR A 10 -4.88 -16.76 9.29
CA THR A 10 -4.14 -16.82 8.02
C THR A 10 -2.77 -16.18 8.18
N ASN A 11 -1.81 -16.60 7.36
CA ASN A 11 -0.46 -16.01 7.35
C ASN A 11 -0.45 -14.53 6.92
N ALA A 12 -1.53 -14.07 6.30
CA ALA A 12 -1.70 -12.67 5.91
C ALA A 12 -2.32 -11.80 7.01
N PHE A 13 -2.78 -12.39 8.13
CA PHE A 13 -3.41 -11.64 9.21
C PHE A 13 -2.43 -10.63 9.81
N SER A 14 -2.87 -9.37 9.94
CA SER A 14 -2.07 -8.31 10.55
C SER A 14 -2.16 -8.42 12.07
N LYS A 15 -1.06 -8.81 12.73
CA LYS A 15 -0.98 -8.92 14.19
C LYS A 15 -1.10 -7.58 14.93
N LYS A 16 -0.73 -6.48 14.27
CA LYS A 16 -0.84 -5.11 14.77
C LYS A 16 -1.88 -4.34 13.96
N ALA A 17 -2.76 -3.61 14.63
CA ALA A 17 -3.81 -2.81 13.98
C ALA A 17 -3.23 -1.72 13.05
N GLU A 18 -2.12 -1.08 13.45
CA GLU A 18 -1.41 -0.08 12.64
C GLU A 18 -0.99 -0.63 11.28
N MET A 19 -0.48 -1.86 11.23
CA MET A 19 -0.04 -2.50 9.98
C MET A 19 -1.20 -2.80 9.05
N LEU A 20 -2.39 -3.06 9.60
CA LEU A 20 -3.61 -3.16 8.83
C LEU A 20 -4.00 -1.78 8.27
N ALA A 21 -3.99 -0.73 9.10
CA ALA A 21 -4.29 0.64 8.69
C ALA A 21 -3.37 1.11 7.55
N TYR A 22 -2.06 0.88 7.63
CA TYR A 22 -1.12 1.23 6.56
C TYR A 22 -1.40 0.47 5.26
N SER A 23 -1.70 -0.82 5.33
CA SER A 23 -2.06 -1.61 4.15
C SER A 23 -3.35 -1.10 3.48
N ILE A 24 -4.34 -0.71 4.29
CA ILE A 24 -5.60 -0.17 3.82
C ILE A 24 -5.37 1.18 3.12
N ALA A 25 -4.58 2.06 3.73
CA ALA A 25 -4.24 3.36 3.16
C ALA A 25 -3.60 3.21 1.77
N ILE A 26 -2.61 2.32 1.62
CA ILE A 26 -1.97 2.05 0.33
C ILE A 26 -2.98 1.50 -0.69
N THR A 27 -3.87 0.59 -0.26
CA THR A 27 -4.86 -0.03 -1.13
C THR A 27 -5.84 1.01 -1.69
N PHE A 28 -6.38 1.88 -0.83
CA PHE A 28 -7.30 2.93 -1.24
C PHE A 28 -6.62 4.00 -2.09
N MET A 29 -5.38 4.38 -1.75
CA MET A 29 -4.62 5.33 -2.56
C MET A 29 -4.45 4.83 -4.00
N TYR A 30 -4.00 3.59 -4.17
CA TYR A 30 -3.85 2.99 -5.50
C TYR A 30 -5.18 2.87 -6.25
N HIS A 31 -6.24 2.41 -5.58
CA HIS A 31 -7.54 2.21 -6.23
C HIS A 31 -8.23 3.50 -6.63
N ASN A 32 -8.08 4.56 -5.84
CA ASN A 32 -8.77 5.82 -6.09
C ASN A 32 -8.02 6.73 -7.07
N PHE A 33 -6.69 6.76 -7.04
CA PHE A 33 -5.90 7.75 -7.77
C PHE A 33 -5.15 7.19 -8.99
N VAL A 34 -4.82 5.88 -9.00
CA VAL A 34 -3.98 5.28 -10.05
C VAL A 34 -4.76 4.34 -10.95
N ARG A 35 -5.55 3.43 -10.35
CA ARG A 35 -6.29 2.41 -11.10
C ARG A 35 -7.50 3.02 -11.80
N VAL A 36 -7.61 2.80 -13.11
CA VAL A 36 -8.81 3.16 -13.88
C VAL A 36 -9.92 2.16 -13.54
N HIS A 37 -11.09 2.66 -13.17
CA HIS A 37 -12.24 1.82 -12.85
C HIS A 37 -12.94 1.37 -14.14
N GLN A 38 -13.34 0.10 -14.20
CA GLN A 38 -13.87 -0.51 -15.44
C GLN A 38 -15.15 0.17 -15.94
N THR A 39 -16.04 0.57 -15.04
CA THR A 39 -17.31 1.24 -15.40
C THR A 39 -17.14 2.76 -15.57
N LEU A 40 -16.38 3.43 -14.69
CA LEU A 40 -16.20 4.88 -14.76
C LEU A 40 -15.32 5.32 -15.93
N LYS A 41 -14.52 4.40 -16.49
CA LYS A 41 -13.49 4.65 -17.53
C LYS A 41 -12.41 5.67 -17.14
N THR A 42 -12.49 6.21 -15.94
CA THR A 42 -11.50 7.08 -15.29
C THR A 42 -11.19 6.57 -13.88
N THR A 43 -10.32 7.27 -13.15
CA THR A 43 -10.05 6.96 -11.75
C THR A 43 -11.18 7.49 -10.84
N PRO A 44 -11.52 6.80 -9.74
CA PRO A 44 -12.54 7.27 -8.81
C PRO A 44 -12.31 8.70 -8.28
N ALA A 45 -11.06 9.08 -8.02
CA ALA A 45 -10.73 10.43 -7.54
C ALA A 45 -11.02 11.52 -8.58
N ILE A 46 -10.87 11.22 -9.87
CA ILE A 46 -11.24 12.16 -10.95
C ILE A 46 -12.75 12.24 -11.10
N ALA A 47 -13.45 11.09 -11.08
CA ALA A 47 -14.91 11.07 -11.14
C ALA A 47 -15.56 11.83 -9.97
N ALA A 48 -14.94 11.81 -8.80
CA ALA A 48 -15.37 12.56 -7.61
C ALA A 48 -14.91 14.02 -7.58
N GLY A 49 -14.14 14.50 -8.59
CA GLY A 49 -13.62 15.88 -8.63
C GLY A 49 -12.50 16.18 -7.63
N VAL A 50 -11.95 15.17 -6.95
CA VAL A 50 -10.85 15.31 -5.97
C VAL A 50 -9.51 15.50 -6.66
N ALA A 51 -9.31 14.85 -7.82
CA ALA A 51 -8.10 14.95 -8.62
C ALA A 51 -8.43 15.46 -10.03
N LYS A 52 -7.57 16.33 -10.58
CA LYS A 52 -7.70 16.81 -11.96
C LYS A 52 -7.03 15.88 -12.98
N ILE A 53 -6.00 15.15 -12.56
CA ILE A 53 -5.15 14.31 -13.40
C ILE A 53 -5.02 12.94 -12.75
N LYS A 54 -4.83 11.90 -13.56
CA LYS A 54 -4.55 10.54 -13.09
C LYS A 54 -3.14 10.47 -12.51
N TRP A 55 -3.02 9.86 -11.34
CA TRP A 55 -1.72 9.66 -10.72
C TRP A 55 -1.05 8.40 -11.25
N THR A 56 0.28 8.41 -11.23
CA THR A 56 1.12 7.24 -11.43
C THR A 56 1.56 6.66 -10.08
N ILE A 57 2.10 5.44 -10.09
CA ILE A 57 2.72 4.85 -8.90
C ILE A 57 3.93 5.70 -8.45
N GLN A 58 4.66 6.28 -9.39
CA GLN A 58 5.81 7.14 -9.11
C GLN A 58 5.39 8.37 -8.30
N ASP A 59 4.26 9.00 -8.64
CA ASP A 59 3.75 10.16 -7.91
C ASP A 59 3.46 9.84 -6.45
N ILE A 60 2.95 8.64 -6.16
CA ILE A 60 2.74 8.18 -4.77
C ILE A 60 4.06 8.01 -4.04
N VAL A 61 5.06 7.39 -4.68
CA VAL A 61 6.38 7.16 -4.07
C VAL A 61 7.10 8.48 -3.80
N ASN A 62 6.96 9.45 -4.71
CA ASN A 62 7.57 10.77 -4.59
C ASN A 62 7.00 11.60 -3.42
N LEU A 63 5.87 11.20 -2.82
CA LEU A 63 5.38 11.82 -1.57
C LEU A 63 6.27 11.50 -0.36
N LEU A 64 7.04 10.41 -0.43
CA LEU A 64 7.91 9.99 0.66
C LEU A 64 9.23 10.77 0.60
N PRO A 65 9.80 11.15 1.75
CA PRO A 65 11.14 11.73 1.77
C PRO A 65 12.16 10.72 1.23
N VAL A 66 13.16 11.23 0.51
CA VAL A 66 14.25 10.40 -0.02
C VAL A 66 14.92 9.67 1.14
N GLN A 67 14.84 8.34 1.11
CA GLN A 67 15.48 7.49 2.12
C GLN A 67 16.87 7.10 1.62
N GLU A 68 17.89 7.41 2.40
CA GLU A 68 19.24 6.92 2.13
C GLU A 68 19.30 5.40 2.34
N SER A 69 20.04 4.72 1.46
CA SER A 69 20.21 3.27 1.54
C SER A 69 21.07 2.91 2.76
N LYS A 70 20.44 2.29 3.77
CA LYS A 70 21.18 1.76 4.92
C LYS A 70 21.87 0.45 4.53
N LYS A 71 23.14 0.29 4.90
CA LYS A 71 23.84 -1.00 4.77
C LYS A 71 23.12 -2.04 5.62
N ARG A 72 22.74 -3.17 5.01
CA ARG A 72 22.10 -4.29 5.72
C ARG A 72 23.04 -4.79 6.82
N GLY A 73 22.54 -4.85 8.05
CA GLY A 73 23.30 -5.40 9.18
C GLY A 73 23.55 -6.92 9.04
N PRO A 74 24.53 -7.47 9.78
CA PRO A 74 24.85 -8.89 9.74
C PRO A 74 23.64 -9.75 10.16
N HIS A 75 23.50 -10.92 9.53
CA HIS A 75 22.40 -11.85 9.87
C HIS A 75 22.60 -12.40 11.29
N LYS A 76 21.60 -12.26 12.16
CA LYS A 76 21.62 -12.95 13.46
C LYS A 76 21.59 -14.46 13.22
N LYS A 77 22.60 -15.18 13.70
CA LYS A 77 22.59 -16.65 13.75
C LYS A 77 21.62 -17.07 14.86
N GLN A 78 20.74 -18.01 14.58
CA GLN A 78 19.89 -18.59 15.62
C GLN A 78 20.78 -19.35 16.60
N ALA A 79 20.61 -19.11 17.90
CA ALA A 79 21.24 -19.93 18.93
C ALA A 79 20.63 -21.32 18.83
N LYS A 80 21.48 -22.35 18.70
CA LYS A 80 21.07 -23.74 18.85
C LYS A 80 20.85 -23.98 20.34
N GLU A 81 19.61 -24.30 20.71
CA GLU A 81 19.29 -25.02 21.94
C GLU A 81 19.56 -26.52 21.73
#